data_AF-A0A0W1R7Y2-F1
#
_entry.id   AF-A0A0W1R7Y2-F1
#
_cell.length_a   1.000
_cell.length_b   1.000
_cell.length_c   1.000
_cell.angle_alpha   90.00
_cell.angle_beta   90.00
_cell.angle_gamma   90.00
#
_symmetry.space_group_name_H-M   'P 1'
#
loop_
_entity.id
_entity.type
_entity.pdbx_description
1 polymer ?
#
loop_
_entity_poly.entity_id
_entity_poly.type
_entity_poly.pdbx_seq_one_letter_code
_entity_poly.pdbx_strand_id
1 'polypeptide(L)'
;MIYIAAHVVPITVSLTLHIDPHVHSEASYDAADPVELILEQAAEIGLDAVVITDHDTIEESLRAAELAPLYGLVGIPGVEVSTAEGHLLAIGVEEMPPKRRPYGETIEWVHDHGGVAIVPHPFQRSRHGVRKRVLDALVVDESEEPAAAVDTPKPAAATAVTAGASADTDGGIDEDDGKNADADVRRAARTPDAVEVYNSWLFTGYKNRRARRFADAHDYPGVAASDAHSLSLVGRAYTALTIPDATRADLDASLILEAIRDGSTTVQGRRTPIPISARHYAIGAARKSGYYAKIGALRSGKAAKAGAMLSAKAAKTGALVSGRAAKTSAVLGSRYAAVGAVRTARLLSNLSPHSRSP
;
A
#
# COMPACT_ATOMS: atom_id res chain seq x y z
N MET A 1 -34.49 21.13 -50.27
CA MET A 1 -34.57 20.71 -48.86
C MET A 1 -33.17 20.45 -48.37
N ILE A 2 -32.67 21.24 -47.43
CA ILE A 2 -31.37 21.02 -46.79
C ILE A 2 -31.67 20.16 -45.56
N TYR A 3 -31.22 18.90 -45.56
CA TYR A 3 -31.28 18.01 -44.40
C TYR A 3 -30.09 18.36 -43.50
N ILE A 4 -30.36 19.03 -42.38
CA ILE A 4 -29.39 19.17 -41.29
C ILE A 4 -29.46 17.87 -40.50
N ALA A 5 -28.48 16.98 -40.68
CA ALA A 5 -28.32 15.81 -39.84
C ALA A 5 -27.95 16.29 -38.43
N ALA A 6 -28.89 16.21 -37.50
CA ALA A 6 -28.62 16.45 -36.09
C ALA A 6 -27.54 15.46 -35.63
N HIS A 7 -26.33 15.96 -35.38
CA HIS A 7 -25.31 15.21 -34.67
C HIS A 7 -25.78 15.05 -33.22
N VAL A 8 -26.37 13.90 -32.92
CA VAL A 8 -26.59 13.47 -31.54
C VAL A 8 -25.24 13.00 -31.02
N VAL A 9 -24.57 13.85 -30.24
CA VAL A 9 -23.46 13.40 -29.41
C VAL A 9 -24.11 12.67 -28.24
N PRO A 10 -23.93 11.35 -28.08
CA PRO A 10 -24.44 10.66 -26.90
C PRO A 10 -23.80 11.28 -25.66
N ILE A 11 -24.62 11.80 -24.76
CA ILE A 11 -24.15 12.23 -23.44
C ILE A 11 -23.96 10.95 -22.64
N THR A 12 -22.74 10.44 -22.57
CA THR A 12 -22.37 9.40 -21.60
C THR A 12 -22.41 10.03 -20.21
N VAL A 13 -23.28 9.53 -19.35
CA VAL A 13 -23.35 9.92 -17.95
C VAL A 13 -22.36 9.02 -17.19
N SER A 14 -21.41 9.60 -16.48
CA SER A 14 -20.47 8.84 -15.64
C SER A 14 -20.70 9.17 -14.17
N LEU A 15 -20.65 8.15 -13.31
CA LEU A 15 -20.68 8.29 -11.87
C LEU A 15 -19.25 8.38 -11.32
N THR A 16 -18.96 9.38 -10.50
CA THR A 16 -17.69 9.44 -9.75
C THR A 16 -17.96 9.16 -8.27
N LEU A 17 -17.26 8.16 -7.72
CA LEU A 17 -17.36 7.75 -6.32
C LEU A 17 -16.02 7.95 -5.61
N HIS A 18 -16.01 8.22 -4.31
CA HIS A 18 -14.81 8.35 -3.50
C HIS A 18 -14.75 7.26 -2.42
N ILE A 19 -13.67 6.49 -2.40
CA ILE A 19 -13.45 5.40 -1.46
C ILE A 19 -12.10 5.50 -0.76
N ASP A 20 -12.06 5.29 0.55
CA ASP A 20 -10.82 5.03 1.30
C ASP A 20 -10.75 3.53 1.65
N PRO A 21 -9.97 2.72 0.90
CA PRO A 21 -9.99 1.26 1.03
C PRO A 21 -9.06 0.72 2.13
N HIS A 22 -8.42 1.59 2.93
CA HIS A 22 -7.45 1.16 3.95
C HIS A 22 -7.56 2.05 5.20
N VAL A 23 -8.34 1.61 6.18
CA VAL A 23 -8.54 2.30 7.46
C VAL A 23 -8.56 1.31 8.62
N HIS A 24 -7.97 1.67 9.75
CA HIS A 24 -7.89 0.84 10.96
C HIS A 24 -8.75 1.42 12.09
N SER A 25 -9.48 0.53 12.75
CA SER A 25 -10.34 0.76 13.91
C SER A 25 -9.68 0.28 15.22
N GLU A 26 -10.38 0.42 16.34
CA GLU A 26 -9.98 -0.08 17.66
C GLU A 26 -9.71 -1.60 17.73
N ALA A 27 -10.21 -2.39 16.77
CA ALA A 27 -9.88 -3.81 16.71
C ALA A 27 -8.46 -4.09 16.18
N SER A 28 -7.88 -3.15 15.44
CA SER A 28 -6.46 -3.24 15.06
C SER A 28 -5.55 -2.94 16.25
N TYR A 29 -4.44 -3.67 16.36
CA TYR A 29 -3.52 -3.57 17.50
C TYR A 29 -2.81 -2.20 17.61
N ASP A 30 -2.93 -1.32 16.62
CA ASP A 30 -2.29 -0.02 16.60
C ASP A 30 -3.16 1.15 16.12
N ALA A 31 -4.48 0.96 16.13
CA ALA A 31 -5.48 2.02 16.12
C ALA A 31 -6.35 1.94 17.39
N ALA A 32 -7.21 2.93 17.60
CA ALA A 32 -7.97 3.07 18.86
C ALA A 32 -9.35 3.69 18.68
N ASP A 33 -9.71 4.08 17.46
CA ASP A 33 -10.97 4.79 17.21
C ASP A 33 -12.07 3.80 16.79
N PRO A 34 -13.29 3.93 17.33
CA PRO A 34 -14.40 3.03 17.05
C PRO A 34 -14.93 3.22 15.63
N VAL A 35 -15.51 2.16 15.07
CA VAL A 35 -16.01 2.13 13.69
C VAL A 35 -17.08 3.18 13.40
N GLU A 36 -17.97 3.47 14.36
CA GLU A 36 -19.02 4.48 14.19
C GLU A 36 -18.46 5.87 13.91
N LEU A 37 -17.42 6.27 14.65
CA LEU A 37 -16.80 7.58 14.45
C LEU A 37 -16.04 7.63 13.11
N ILE A 38 -15.49 6.51 12.66
CA ILE A 38 -14.82 6.42 11.36
C ILE A 38 -15.86 6.58 10.23
N LEU A 39 -17.01 5.92 10.34
CA LEU A 39 -18.12 6.03 9.38
C LEU A 39 -18.69 7.46 9.36
N GLU A 40 -18.93 8.06 10.51
CA GLU A 40 -19.37 9.46 10.62
C GLU A 40 -18.38 10.41 9.94
N GLN A 41 -17.09 10.29 10.27
CA GLN A 41 -16.02 11.09 9.68
C GLN A 41 -15.93 10.90 8.15
N ALA A 42 -16.08 9.69 7.65
CA ALA A 42 -16.05 9.38 6.21
C ALA A 42 -17.23 10.03 5.47
N ALA A 43 -18.43 9.96 6.04
CA ALA A 43 -19.61 10.62 5.49
C ALA A 43 -19.48 12.15 5.50
N GLU A 44 -19.00 12.74 6.61
CA GLU A 44 -18.82 14.19 6.74
C GLU A 44 -17.85 14.79 5.70
N ILE A 45 -16.81 14.05 5.32
CA ILE A 45 -15.84 14.48 4.31
C ILE A 45 -16.25 14.13 2.88
N GLY A 46 -17.43 13.52 2.70
CA GLY A 46 -18.02 13.22 1.40
C GLY A 46 -17.41 12.01 0.69
N LEU A 47 -16.93 11.01 1.43
CA LEU A 47 -16.67 9.69 0.85
C LEU A 47 -18.00 8.99 0.55
N ASP A 48 -18.02 8.16 -0.48
CA ASP A 48 -19.13 7.25 -0.78
C ASP A 48 -18.92 5.88 -0.12
N ALA A 49 -17.66 5.52 0.22
CA ALA A 49 -17.33 4.29 0.94
C ALA A 49 -16.04 4.44 1.78
N VAL A 50 -15.94 3.70 2.88
CA VAL A 50 -14.71 3.50 3.65
C VAL A 50 -14.63 2.02 4.04
N VAL A 51 -13.45 1.41 3.88
CA VAL A 51 -13.25 0.01 4.24
C VAL A 51 -12.40 -0.05 5.50
N ILE A 52 -12.97 -0.65 6.55
CA ILE A 52 -12.19 -1.01 7.74
C ILE A 52 -11.38 -2.26 7.38
N THR A 53 -10.07 -2.17 7.48
CA THR A 53 -9.12 -3.22 7.12
C THR A 53 -8.18 -3.48 8.29
N ASP A 54 -8.75 -3.81 9.44
CA ASP A 54 -7.98 -4.07 10.64
C ASP A 54 -6.96 -5.19 10.42
N HIS A 55 -5.87 -5.13 11.18
CA HIS A 55 -4.83 -6.14 11.07
C HIS A 55 -5.32 -7.49 11.57
N ASP A 56 -5.37 -8.47 10.66
CA ASP A 56 -5.53 -9.88 11.03
C ASP A 56 -6.81 -10.18 11.85
N THR A 57 -7.89 -9.40 11.64
CA THR A 57 -9.24 -9.53 12.26
C THR A 57 -10.25 -8.86 11.33
N ILE A 58 -11.48 -9.38 11.22
CA ILE A 58 -12.48 -8.90 10.24
C ILE A 58 -13.80 -8.48 10.89
N GLU A 59 -14.00 -8.79 12.17
CA GLU A 59 -15.27 -8.68 12.87
C GLU A 59 -15.81 -7.24 12.90
N GLU A 60 -14.97 -6.26 13.22
CA GLU A 60 -15.36 -4.84 13.19
C GLU A 60 -15.55 -4.32 11.75
N SER A 61 -14.91 -4.96 10.76
CA SER A 61 -15.12 -4.61 9.35
C SER A 61 -16.49 -5.07 8.85
N LEU A 62 -16.91 -6.27 9.20
CA LEU A 62 -18.27 -6.77 8.93
C LEU A 62 -19.31 -5.86 9.56
N ARG A 63 -19.13 -5.52 10.84
CA ARG A 63 -20.00 -4.58 11.55
C ARG A 63 -20.01 -3.20 10.90
N ALA A 64 -18.86 -2.68 10.47
CA ALA A 64 -18.78 -1.39 9.78
C ALA A 64 -19.52 -1.42 8.44
N ALA A 65 -19.41 -2.51 7.68
CA ALA A 65 -20.14 -2.69 6.43
C ALA A 65 -21.66 -2.73 6.64
N GLU A 66 -22.14 -3.39 7.70
CA GLU A 66 -23.56 -3.40 8.07
C GLU A 66 -24.08 -2.01 8.49
N LEU A 67 -23.25 -1.23 9.20
CA LEU A 67 -23.62 0.10 9.70
C LEU A 67 -23.50 1.21 8.64
N ALA A 68 -22.62 1.07 7.65
CA ALA A 68 -22.31 2.08 6.65
C ALA A 68 -23.55 2.71 5.97
N PRO A 69 -24.60 1.96 5.58
CA PRO A 69 -25.81 2.55 4.99
C PRO A 69 -26.53 3.57 5.88
N LEU A 70 -26.42 3.44 7.21
CA LEU A 70 -26.99 4.41 8.17
C LEU A 70 -26.34 5.79 8.07
N TYR A 71 -25.12 5.85 7.54
CA TYR A 71 -24.35 7.07 7.31
C TYR A 71 -24.40 7.53 5.84
N GLY A 72 -25.15 6.84 4.98
CA GLY A 72 -25.20 7.09 3.53
C GLY A 72 -23.96 6.61 2.78
N LEU A 73 -23.21 5.67 3.36
CA LEU A 73 -22.02 5.04 2.77
C LEU A 73 -22.36 3.65 2.22
N VAL A 74 -21.58 3.19 1.26
CA VAL A 74 -21.61 1.78 0.81
C VAL A 74 -20.82 0.93 1.79
N GLY A 75 -21.48 -0.11 2.31
CA GLY A 75 -20.84 -1.11 3.15
C GLY A 75 -20.00 -2.10 2.35
N ILE A 76 -18.69 -2.13 2.61
CA ILE A 76 -17.77 -3.08 1.99
C ILE A 76 -16.87 -3.61 3.10
N PRO A 77 -16.90 -4.92 3.41
CA PRO A 77 -16.01 -5.50 4.40
C PRO A 77 -14.60 -5.65 3.82
N GLY A 78 -13.61 -5.81 4.69
CA GLY A 78 -12.24 -6.09 4.30
C GLY A 78 -11.31 -6.30 5.48
N VAL A 79 -10.08 -6.70 5.18
CA VAL A 79 -9.06 -7.00 6.20
C VAL A 79 -7.66 -6.78 5.64
N GLU A 80 -6.75 -6.24 6.45
CA GLU A 80 -5.32 -6.25 6.14
C GLU A 80 -4.69 -7.51 6.74
N VAL A 81 -4.55 -8.54 5.91
CA VAL A 81 -4.01 -9.84 6.35
C VAL A 81 -2.48 -9.86 6.29
N SER A 82 -1.86 -10.41 7.32
CA SER A 82 -0.43 -10.70 7.34
C SER A 82 -0.13 -11.99 6.58
N THR A 83 0.40 -11.89 5.35
CA THR A 83 0.93 -13.04 4.59
C THR A 83 2.35 -13.42 5.06
N ALA A 84 2.96 -14.43 4.44
CA ALA A 84 4.36 -14.78 4.70
C ALA A 84 5.36 -13.69 4.25
N GLU A 85 5.02 -12.91 3.22
CA GLU A 85 5.93 -11.95 2.56
C GLU A 85 5.63 -10.48 2.86
N GLY A 86 4.42 -10.17 3.32
CA GLY A 86 3.98 -8.81 3.63
C GLY A 86 2.47 -8.70 3.87
N HIS A 87 1.97 -7.48 3.97
CA HIS A 87 0.52 -7.27 4.06
C HIS A 87 -0.14 -7.36 2.68
N LEU A 88 -1.41 -7.77 2.69
CA LEU A 88 -2.33 -7.77 1.55
C LEU A 88 -3.67 -7.25 2.07
N LEU A 89 -4.36 -6.40 1.30
CA LEU A 89 -5.74 -6.07 1.59
C LEU A 89 -6.64 -7.06 0.85
N ALA A 90 -7.53 -7.70 1.59
CA ALA A 90 -8.64 -8.48 1.05
C ALA A 90 -9.90 -7.63 1.22
N ILE A 91 -10.40 -7.05 0.13
CA ILE A 91 -11.57 -6.16 0.12
C ILE A 91 -12.78 -6.90 -0.46
N GLY A 92 -13.96 -6.75 0.13
CA GLY A 92 -15.17 -7.41 -0.30
C GLY A 92 -15.31 -8.88 0.14
N VAL A 93 -14.44 -9.35 1.04
CA VAL A 93 -14.52 -10.71 1.60
C VAL A 93 -15.32 -10.72 2.91
N GLU A 94 -16.09 -11.79 3.13
CA GLU A 94 -16.88 -11.96 4.37
C GLU A 94 -16.13 -12.79 5.44
N GLU A 95 -15.06 -13.48 5.03
CA GLU A 95 -14.18 -14.25 5.91
C GLU A 95 -12.75 -13.72 5.82
N MET A 96 -11.97 -13.92 6.88
CA MET A 96 -10.56 -13.53 6.89
C MET A 96 -9.70 -14.59 6.19
N PRO A 97 -8.81 -14.19 5.25
CA PRO A 97 -7.84 -15.12 4.66
C PRO A 97 -6.95 -15.75 5.74
N PRO A 98 -6.53 -17.03 5.59
CA PRO A 98 -5.65 -17.66 6.56
C PRO A 98 -4.31 -16.91 6.70
N LYS A 99 -3.93 -16.56 7.93
CA LYS A 99 -2.71 -15.81 8.21
C LYS A 99 -1.46 -16.57 7.79
N ARG A 100 -0.43 -15.82 7.36
CA ARG A 100 0.92 -16.29 7.03
C ARG A 100 0.97 -17.32 5.90
N ARG A 101 -0.07 -17.38 5.07
CA ARG A 101 -0.04 -18.08 3.79
C ARG A 101 0.91 -17.38 2.82
N PRO A 102 1.43 -18.09 1.81
CA PRO A 102 2.17 -17.47 0.71
C PRO A 102 1.35 -16.37 0.06
N TYR A 103 2.02 -15.29 -0.38
CA TYR A 103 1.37 -14.10 -0.96
C TYR A 103 0.41 -14.46 -2.10
N GLY A 104 0.89 -15.24 -3.08
CA GLY A 104 0.08 -15.67 -4.23
C GLY A 104 -1.13 -16.52 -3.84
N GLU A 105 -0.95 -17.51 -2.97
CA GLU A 105 -2.09 -18.32 -2.46
C GLU A 105 -3.11 -17.49 -1.69
N THR A 106 -2.67 -16.38 -1.06
CA THR A 106 -3.59 -15.47 -0.36
C THR A 106 -4.39 -14.64 -1.36
N ILE A 107 -3.79 -14.22 -2.48
CA ILE A 107 -4.52 -13.54 -3.57
C ILE A 107 -5.57 -14.48 -4.17
N GLU A 108 -5.17 -15.70 -4.48
CA GLU A 108 -6.04 -16.77 -5.01
C GLU A 108 -7.23 -17.00 -4.07
N TRP A 109 -6.97 -17.09 -2.76
CA TRP A 109 -8.04 -17.20 -1.76
C TRP A 109 -9.00 -16.00 -1.79
N VAL A 110 -8.50 -14.76 -1.92
CA VAL A 110 -9.35 -13.56 -1.98
C VAL A 110 -10.26 -13.60 -3.20
N HIS A 111 -9.73 -14.03 -4.35
CA HIS A 111 -10.51 -14.18 -5.59
C HIS A 111 -11.57 -15.28 -5.47
N ASP A 112 -11.24 -16.42 -4.88
CA ASP A 112 -12.19 -17.51 -4.62
C ASP A 112 -13.37 -17.09 -3.73
N HIS A 113 -13.19 -16.03 -2.93
CA HIS A 113 -14.21 -15.46 -2.05
C HIS A 113 -14.84 -14.18 -2.63
N GLY A 114 -14.67 -13.94 -3.94
CA GLY A 114 -15.30 -12.82 -4.67
C GLY A 114 -14.70 -11.44 -4.38
N GLY A 115 -13.62 -11.38 -3.61
CA GLY A 115 -12.97 -10.15 -3.18
C GLY A 115 -11.96 -9.59 -4.19
N VAL A 116 -11.36 -8.46 -3.80
CA VAL A 116 -10.31 -7.75 -4.52
C VAL A 116 -9.05 -7.74 -3.66
N ALA A 117 -7.95 -8.21 -4.25
CA ALA A 117 -6.64 -8.26 -3.64
C ALA A 117 -5.82 -7.01 -4.01
N ILE A 118 -5.68 -6.09 -3.05
CA ILE A 118 -4.90 -4.86 -3.24
C ILE A 118 -3.56 -5.01 -2.53
N VAL A 119 -2.46 -4.64 -3.18
CA VAL A 119 -1.13 -4.58 -2.55
C VAL A 119 -0.98 -3.28 -1.76
N PRO A 120 -1.06 -3.30 -0.41
CA PRO A 120 -0.91 -2.09 0.37
C PRO A 120 0.57 -1.72 0.51
N HIS A 121 0.81 -0.41 0.52
CA HIS A 121 2.06 0.27 0.83
C HIS A 121 3.32 -0.50 0.40
N PRO A 122 3.45 -0.89 -0.88
CA PRO A 122 4.53 -1.75 -1.33
C PRO A 122 5.89 -1.10 -1.07
N PHE A 123 6.87 -1.96 -0.81
CA PHE A 123 8.25 -1.61 -0.52
C PHE A 123 8.46 -0.88 0.81
N GLN A 124 7.44 -0.73 1.67
CA GLN A 124 7.54 -0.18 3.02
C GLN A 124 7.90 -1.26 4.06
N ARG A 125 9.14 -1.79 3.99
CA ARG A 125 9.62 -2.91 4.84
C ARG A 125 9.49 -2.74 6.36
N SER A 126 9.33 -1.52 6.87
CA SER A 126 9.13 -1.26 8.31
C SER A 126 7.66 -1.33 8.74
N ARG A 127 6.76 -1.34 7.76
CA ARG A 127 5.30 -1.42 7.88
C ARG A 127 4.77 -2.63 7.12
N HIS A 128 5.59 -3.68 7.00
CA HIS A 128 5.23 -4.95 6.37
C HIS A 128 4.82 -4.90 4.88
N GLY A 129 5.05 -3.79 4.17
CA GLY A 129 4.85 -3.74 2.72
C GLY A 129 5.72 -4.75 1.96
N VAL A 130 5.11 -5.42 0.99
CA VAL A 130 5.71 -6.48 0.16
C VAL A 130 6.92 -5.99 -0.63
N ARG A 131 7.82 -6.91 -1.00
CA ARG A 131 9.08 -6.59 -1.70
C ARG A 131 8.88 -6.75 -3.22
N LYS A 132 9.62 -5.96 -4.01
CA LYS A 132 9.60 -6.03 -5.49
C LYS A 132 9.78 -7.45 -6.02
N ARG A 133 10.79 -8.17 -5.53
CA ARG A 133 11.05 -9.57 -5.94
C ARG A 133 9.87 -10.54 -5.77
N VAL A 134 8.97 -10.27 -4.82
CA VAL A 134 7.81 -11.14 -4.57
C VAL A 134 6.76 -10.83 -5.61
N LEU A 135 6.48 -9.55 -5.87
CA LEU A 135 5.58 -9.13 -6.93
C LEU A 135 6.11 -9.49 -8.32
N ASP A 136 7.41 -9.34 -8.56
CA ASP A 136 8.07 -9.78 -9.80
C ASP A 136 7.86 -11.28 -10.02
N ALA A 137 7.99 -12.10 -8.96
CA ALA A 137 7.80 -13.55 -9.06
C ALA A 137 6.34 -13.95 -9.36
N LEU A 138 5.36 -13.07 -9.14
CA LEU A 138 3.97 -13.30 -9.58
C LEU A 138 3.79 -13.01 -11.08
N VAL A 139 4.67 -12.20 -11.67
CA VAL A 139 4.60 -11.74 -13.07
C VAL A 139 5.54 -12.53 -13.99
N VAL A 140 6.64 -13.08 -13.49
CA VAL A 140 7.65 -13.80 -14.32
C VAL A 140 7.11 -15.13 -14.82
N ASP A 141 7.19 -15.36 -16.12
CA ASP A 141 6.83 -16.62 -16.78
C ASP A 141 7.73 -17.76 -16.24
N GLU A 142 7.15 -18.85 -15.73
CA GLU A 142 7.96 -20.01 -15.34
C GLU A 142 8.49 -20.76 -16.59
N SER A 143 8.09 -20.35 -17.81
CA SER A 143 8.62 -20.88 -19.08
C SER A 143 10.05 -20.40 -19.41
N GLU A 144 10.53 -19.30 -18.81
CA GLU A 144 11.93 -18.90 -18.92
C GLU A 144 12.72 -19.42 -17.71
N GLU A 145 13.22 -20.66 -17.80
CA GLU A 145 14.29 -21.11 -16.89
C GLU A 145 15.41 -20.05 -16.88
N PRO A 146 15.86 -19.60 -15.69
CA PRO A 146 17.00 -18.70 -15.64
C PRO A 146 18.19 -19.42 -16.23
N ALA A 147 18.71 -18.89 -17.35
CA ALA A 147 19.90 -19.40 -18.03
C ALA A 147 20.92 -19.84 -16.98
N ALA A 148 21.15 -21.16 -16.93
CA ALA A 148 21.98 -21.79 -15.93
C ALA A 148 23.28 -21.00 -15.81
N ALA A 149 23.63 -20.63 -14.57
CA ALA A 149 24.91 -20.03 -14.26
C ALA A 149 26.00 -20.91 -14.90
N VAL A 150 26.70 -20.35 -15.89
CA VAL A 150 27.86 -20.99 -16.51
C VAL A 150 28.87 -21.23 -15.39
N ASP A 151 28.88 -22.47 -14.92
CA ASP A 151 29.93 -23.01 -14.06
C ASP A 151 31.20 -23.04 -14.90
N THR A 152 32.05 -22.02 -14.73
CA THR A 152 33.38 -22.01 -15.34
C THR A 152 34.20 -23.11 -14.66
N PRO A 153 34.59 -24.20 -15.36
CA PRO A 153 35.38 -25.24 -14.74
C PRO A 153 36.82 -24.74 -14.60
N LYS A 154 37.35 -24.83 -13.38
CA LYS A 154 38.78 -24.74 -13.09
C LYS A 154 39.52 -25.87 -13.83
N PRO A 155 40.66 -25.62 -14.51
CA PRO A 155 41.25 -26.62 -15.38
C PRO A 155 41.99 -27.70 -14.57
N ALA A 156 41.73 -28.97 -14.87
CA ALA A 156 42.60 -30.08 -14.49
C ALA A 156 42.64 -31.15 -15.60
N ALA A 157 43.86 -31.34 -16.09
CA ALA A 157 44.49 -32.50 -16.72
C ALA A 157 43.67 -33.52 -17.55
N ALA A 158 44.17 -33.74 -18.77
CA ALA A 158 43.73 -34.67 -19.79
C ALA A 158 43.84 -36.16 -19.41
N THR A 159 42.91 -37.00 -19.92
CA THR A 159 43.21 -38.28 -20.62
C THR A 159 42.00 -38.87 -21.36
N ALA A 160 42.02 -38.75 -22.70
CA ALA A 160 41.84 -39.76 -23.76
C ALA A 160 40.80 -40.94 -23.72
N VAL A 161 39.95 -40.96 -24.78
CA VAL A 161 39.36 -42.08 -25.61
C VAL A 161 38.34 -43.04 -24.96
N THR A 162 37.14 -43.34 -25.49
CA THR A 162 36.75 -43.92 -26.81
C THR A 162 35.24 -43.83 -27.10
N ALA A 163 34.89 -43.94 -28.39
CA ALA A 163 33.59 -43.78 -29.03
C ALA A 163 32.64 -44.98 -28.93
N GLY A 164 31.34 -44.74 -29.17
CA GLY A 164 30.33 -45.74 -29.51
C GLY A 164 28.99 -45.08 -29.89
N ALA A 165 28.61 -45.20 -31.15
CA ALA A 165 27.42 -44.62 -31.78
C ALA A 165 26.15 -45.46 -31.54
N SER A 166 24.97 -44.82 -31.59
CA SER A 166 23.95 -45.02 -32.64
C SER A 166 22.63 -44.34 -32.27
N ALA A 167 22.05 -43.69 -33.27
CA ALA A 167 20.72 -43.09 -33.27
C ALA A 167 19.62 -44.15 -33.22
N ASP A 168 18.46 -43.80 -32.65
CA ASP A 168 17.17 -44.11 -33.26
C ASP A 168 16.13 -43.08 -32.82
N THR A 169 15.37 -42.64 -33.83
CA THR A 169 14.37 -41.58 -33.85
C THR A 169 12.98 -42.10 -33.49
N ASP A 170 12.26 -41.34 -32.65
CA ASP A 170 10.80 -41.22 -32.70
C ASP A 170 10.47 -39.91 -31.95
N GLY A 171 9.96 -38.82 -32.54
CA GLY A 171 8.79 -38.79 -33.42
C GLY A 171 7.49 -38.48 -32.67
N GLY A 172 7.54 -37.74 -31.55
CA GLY A 172 6.34 -37.30 -30.80
C GLY A 172 6.02 -35.83 -31.05
N ILE A 173 4.91 -35.60 -31.72
CA ILE A 173 4.30 -34.30 -32.02
C ILE A 173 3.47 -33.86 -30.80
N ASP A 174 3.73 -32.63 -30.33
CA ASP A 174 2.87 -31.69 -29.60
C ASP A 174 1.83 -32.23 -28.58
N GLU A 175 2.18 -32.18 -27.28
CA GLU A 175 1.24 -32.20 -26.14
C GLU A 175 1.65 -31.18 -25.04
N ASP A 176 2.00 -29.93 -25.40
CA ASP A 176 2.41 -28.89 -24.42
C ASP A 176 1.32 -27.86 -24.08
N ASP A 177 0.26 -27.78 -24.89
CA ASP A 177 -0.76 -26.71 -24.76
C ASP A 177 -1.58 -26.78 -23.46
N GLY A 178 -1.74 -27.98 -22.88
CA GLY A 178 -2.54 -28.19 -21.67
C GLY A 178 -1.87 -27.78 -20.36
N LYS A 179 -0.53 -27.82 -20.28
CA LYS A 179 0.21 -27.44 -19.07
C LYS A 179 0.37 -25.94 -18.93
N ASN A 180 0.55 -25.24 -20.06
CA ASN A 180 0.65 -23.79 -20.07
C ASN A 180 -0.68 -23.11 -19.71
N ALA A 181 -1.82 -23.66 -20.16
CA ALA A 181 -3.13 -23.13 -19.76
C ALA A 181 -3.39 -23.21 -18.24
N ASP A 182 -3.06 -24.34 -17.60
CA ASP A 182 -3.20 -24.50 -16.15
C ASP A 182 -2.24 -23.60 -15.36
N ALA A 183 -1.03 -23.38 -15.88
CA ALA A 183 -0.06 -22.46 -15.30
C ALA A 183 -0.50 -21.00 -15.43
N ASP A 184 -1.06 -20.61 -16.57
CA ASP A 184 -1.58 -19.28 -16.85
C ASP A 184 -2.83 -18.97 -16.03
N VAL A 185 -3.75 -19.93 -15.86
CA VAL A 185 -4.92 -19.79 -14.99
C VAL A 185 -4.49 -19.60 -13.53
N ARG A 186 -3.52 -20.39 -13.05
CA ARG A 186 -2.96 -20.23 -11.70
C ARG A 186 -2.21 -18.92 -11.52
N ARG A 187 -1.55 -18.42 -12.56
CA ARG A 187 -0.87 -17.12 -12.57
C ARG A 187 -1.88 -15.98 -12.48
N ALA A 188 -2.93 -16.01 -13.31
CA ALA A 188 -4.00 -15.03 -13.29
C ALA A 188 -4.66 -14.97 -11.91
N ALA A 189 -4.98 -16.13 -11.32
CA ALA A 189 -5.53 -16.23 -9.96
C ALA A 189 -4.59 -15.73 -8.84
N ARG A 190 -3.31 -15.49 -9.14
CA ARG A 190 -2.30 -15.01 -8.16
C ARG A 190 -1.84 -13.60 -8.45
N THR A 191 -2.45 -12.94 -9.42
CA THR A 191 -2.15 -11.57 -9.81
C THR A 191 -3.00 -10.61 -8.97
N PRO A 192 -2.41 -9.63 -8.28
CA PRO A 192 -3.20 -8.66 -7.51
C PRO A 192 -4.02 -7.76 -8.46
N ASP A 193 -5.20 -7.34 -8.00
CA ASP A 193 -6.11 -6.50 -8.80
C ASP A 193 -5.65 -5.03 -8.83
N ALA A 194 -4.99 -4.56 -7.77
CA ALA A 194 -4.52 -3.18 -7.69
C ALA A 194 -3.31 -3.02 -6.78
N VAL A 195 -2.61 -1.90 -6.94
CA VAL A 195 -1.47 -1.51 -6.10
C VAL A 195 -1.74 -0.16 -5.44
N GLU A 196 -1.49 -0.07 -4.14
CA GLU A 196 -1.53 1.23 -3.44
C GLU A 196 -0.33 2.09 -3.89
N VAL A 197 -0.59 2.99 -4.83
CA VAL A 197 0.42 3.90 -5.40
C VAL A 197 0.54 5.22 -4.62
N TYR A 198 -0.43 5.49 -3.74
CA TYR A 198 -0.37 6.62 -2.81
C TYR A 198 -0.90 6.28 -1.42
N ASN A 199 0.03 6.15 -0.48
CA ASN A 199 -0.25 6.06 0.95
C ASN A 199 0.06 7.40 1.64
N SER A 200 -0.85 7.89 2.48
CA SER A 200 -0.75 9.22 3.11
C SER A 200 0.41 9.34 4.12
N TRP A 201 0.91 8.24 4.68
CA TRP A 201 1.97 8.22 5.71
C TRP A 201 3.38 8.50 5.18
N LEU A 202 3.57 8.53 3.86
CA LEU A 202 4.91 8.49 3.28
C LEU A 202 5.66 9.83 3.34
N PHE A 203 6.69 9.86 4.21
CA PHE A 203 7.45 11.07 4.53
C PHE A 203 8.24 11.71 3.35
N THR A 204 8.73 10.97 2.36
CA THR A 204 9.46 11.58 1.23
C THR A 204 8.72 11.47 -0.10
N GLY A 205 7.57 10.78 -0.08
CA GLY A 205 6.88 10.30 -1.28
C GLY A 205 7.72 9.34 -2.14
N TYR A 206 8.96 8.99 -1.76
CA TYR A 206 9.84 8.12 -2.55
C TYR A 206 9.23 6.73 -2.75
N LYS A 207 8.58 6.19 -1.72
CA LYS A 207 7.89 4.91 -1.78
C LYS A 207 6.65 4.99 -2.69
N ASN A 208 5.84 6.05 -2.61
CA ASN A 208 4.74 6.31 -3.55
C ASN A 208 5.24 6.39 -4.99
N ARG A 209 6.33 7.13 -5.26
CA ARG A 209 6.93 7.18 -6.60
C ARG A 209 7.42 5.82 -7.10
N ARG A 210 7.91 4.97 -6.20
CA ARG A 210 8.32 3.59 -6.55
C ARG A 210 7.13 2.68 -6.79
N ALA A 211 6.09 2.78 -5.96
CA ALA A 211 4.84 2.03 -6.11
C ALA A 211 4.19 2.38 -7.45
N ARG A 212 4.05 3.69 -7.75
CA ARG A 212 3.53 4.17 -9.03
C ARG A 212 4.34 3.66 -10.22
N ARG A 213 5.67 3.84 -10.22
CA ARG A 213 6.54 3.31 -11.29
C ARG A 213 6.45 1.79 -11.46
N PHE A 214 6.16 1.07 -10.38
CA PHE A 214 5.97 -0.38 -10.45
C PHE A 214 4.61 -0.69 -11.08
N ALA A 215 3.53 -0.07 -10.62
CA ALA A 215 2.20 -0.22 -11.19
C ALA A 215 2.19 0.13 -12.69
N ASP A 216 2.75 1.28 -13.06
CA ASP A 216 2.87 1.74 -14.46
C ASP A 216 3.69 0.79 -15.35
N ALA A 217 4.66 0.06 -14.77
CA ALA A 217 5.53 -0.84 -15.52
C ALA A 217 4.96 -2.26 -15.68
N HIS A 218 3.90 -2.57 -14.95
CA HIS A 218 3.24 -3.88 -14.92
C HIS A 218 1.73 -3.77 -15.19
N ASP A 219 1.28 -2.60 -15.67
CA ASP A 219 -0.12 -2.28 -16.01
C ASP A 219 -1.13 -2.56 -14.88
N TYR A 220 -0.72 -2.36 -13.62
CA TYR A 220 -1.64 -2.49 -12.49
C TYR A 220 -2.48 -1.23 -12.26
N PRO A 221 -3.79 -1.37 -12.01
CA PRO A 221 -4.60 -0.34 -11.39
C PRO A 221 -3.95 0.27 -10.14
N GLY A 222 -4.03 1.60 -10.03
CA GLY A 222 -3.42 2.35 -8.95
C GLY A 222 -4.45 2.93 -7.99
N VAL A 223 -4.41 2.53 -6.71
CA VAL A 223 -5.28 3.08 -5.67
C VAL A 223 -4.53 4.02 -4.71
N ALA A 224 -5.28 4.91 -4.06
CA ALA A 224 -4.86 5.72 -2.94
C ALA A 224 -5.61 5.30 -1.68
N ALA A 225 -4.93 5.29 -0.54
CA ALA A 225 -5.58 5.09 0.74
C ALA A 225 -4.92 5.89 1.85
N SER A 226 -5.70 6.21 2.88
CA SER A 226 -5.20 6.97 4.01
C SER A 226 -4.31 6.11 4.90
N ASP A 227 -4.62 4.82 5.00
CA ASP A 227 -4.02 3.87 5.96
C ASP A 227 -4.13 4.45 7.37
N ALA A 228 -5.30 5.04 7.66
CA ALA A 228 -5.56 5.81 8.87
C ALA A 228 -5.60 4.89 10.09
N HIS A 229 -4.92 5.31 11.16
CA HIS A 229 -4.95 4.66 12.47
C HIS A 229 -5.54 5.59 13.54
N SER A 230 -6.11 6.71 13.09
CA SER A 230 -6.83 7.65 13.93
C SER A 230 -7.81 8.46 13.08
N LEU A 231 -8.93 8.90 13.65
CA LEU A 231 -10.02 9.62 12.98
C LEU A 231 -9.54 10.79 12.12
N SER A 232 -8.66 11.64 12.67
CA SER A 232 -8.13 12.82 11.95
C SER A 232 -7.33 12.52 10.67
N LEU A 233 -7.02 11.24 10.42
CA LEU A 233 -6.29 10.79 9.24
C LEU A 233 -7.18 10.11 8.19
N VAL A 234 -8.41 9.75 8.53
CA VAL A 234 -9.37 9.14 7.59
C VAL A 234 -9.60 10.06 6.39
N GLY A 235 -9.59 9.50 5.19
CA GLY A 235 -9.79 10.24 3.93
C GLY A 235 -8.68 11.25 3.59
N ARG A 236 -7.53 11.23 4.29
CA ARG A 236 -6.37 12.03 3.86
C ARG A 236 -5.86 11.62 2.50
N ALA A 237 -6.05 10.37 2.10
CA ALA A 237 -5.93 9.92 0.73
C ALA A 237 -7.07 8.94 0.47
N TYR A 238 -7.58 8.95 -0.75
CA TYR A 238 -8.71 8.15 -1.18
C TYR A 238 -8.64 7.96 -2.69
N THR A 239 -9.36 6.96 -3.19
CA THR A 239 -9.47 6.64 -4.61
C THR A 239 -10.79 7.18 -5.14
N ALA A 240 -10.74 7.91 -6.25
CA ALA A 240 -11.92 8.26 -7.02
C ALA A 240 -12.16 7.16 -8.09
N LEU A 241 -13.37 6.65 -8.20
CA LEU A 241 -13.78 5.66 -9.20
C LEU A 241 -14.70 6.34 -10.20
N THR A 242 -14.37 6.34 -11.49
CA THR A 242 -15.21 6.94 -12.54
C THR A 242 -15.81 5.85 -13.41
N ILE A 243 -17.10 5.59 -13.22
CA ILE A 243 -17.81 4.46 -13.84
C ILE A 243 -18.72 5.01 -14.95
N PRO A 244 -18.51 4.63 -16.21
CA PRO A 244 -19.39 5.03 -17.31
C PRO A 244 -20.75 4.35 -17.18
N ASP A 245 -21.80 5.05 -17.62
CA ASP A 245 -23.17 4.53 -17.72
C ASP A 245 -23.78 4.01 -16.41
N ALA A 246 -23.25 4.49 -15.27
CA ALA A 246 -23.76 4.18 -13.93
C ALA A 246 -24.40 5.40 -13.26
N THR A 247 -25.34 5.15 -12.36
CA THR A 247 -26.00 6.17 -11.54
C THR A 247 -25.90 5.83 -10.05
N ARG A 248 -26.21 6.81 -9.19
CA ARG A 248 -26.29 6.59 -7.73
C ARG A 248 -27.28 5.49 -7.33
N ALA A 249 -28.25 5.15 -8.18
CA ALA A 249 -29.21 4.08 -7.91
C ALA A 249 -28.62 2.67 -8.13
N ASP A 250 -27.55 2.57 -8.91
CA ASP A 250 -26.85 1.32 -9.22
C ASP A 250 -25.72 1.04 -8.21
N LEU A 251 -25.54 1.92 -7.23
CA LEU A 251 -24.41 1.90 -6.31
C LEU A 251 -24.53 0.76 -5.30
N ASP A 252 -23.64 -0.21 -5.42
CA ASP A 252 -23.42 -1.27 -4.43
C ASP A 252 -21.92 -1.60 -4.29
N ALA A 253 -21.63 -2.58 -3.42
CA ALA A 253 -20.27 -3.06 -3.20
C ALA A 253 -19.66 -3.67 -4.47
N SER A 254 -20.42 -4.48 -5.21
CA SER A 254 -19.95 -5.19 -6.40
C SER A 254 -19.46 -4.23 -7.48
N LEU A 255 -20.22 -3.15 -7.74
CA LEU A 255 -19.86 -2.11 -8.69
C LEU A 255 -18.53 -1.42 -8.33
N ILE A 256 -18.29 -1.19 -7.04
CA ILE A 256 -17.04 -0.61 -6.54
C ILE A 256 -15.87 -1.59 -6.72
N LEU A 257 -16.07 -2.87 -6.41
CA LEU A 257 -15.04 -3.90 -6.55
C LEU A 257 -14.65 -4.09 -8.02
N GLU A 258 -15.62 -4.13 -8.93
CA GLU A 258 -15.40 -4.19 -10.38
C GLU A 258 -14.64 -2.95 -10.89
N ALA A 259 -15.04 -1.75 -10.45
CA ALA A 259 -14.34 -0.52 -10.84
C ALA A 259 -12.86 -0.47 -10.38
N ILE A 260 -12.53 -1.12 -9.25
CA ILE A 260 -11.13 -1.28 -8.81
C ILE A 260 -10.39 -2.27 -9.72
N ARG A 261 -10.98 -3.44 -10.04
CA ARG A 261 -10.40 -4.45 -10.93
C ARG A 261 -10.13 -3.90 -12.33
N ASP A 262 -11.07 -3.15 -12.88
CA ASP A 262 -10.98 -2.58 -14.23
C ASP A 262 -10.05 -1.36 -14.31
N GLY A 263 -9.55 -0.88 -13.16
CA GLY A 263 -8.65 0.26 -13.11
C GLY A 263 -9.31 1.60 -13.43
N SER A 264 -10.62 1.72 -13.23
CA SER A 264 -11.40 2.98 -13.33
C SER A 264 -11.07 3.98 -12.20
N THR A 265 -9.83 3.93 -11.71
CA THR A 265 -9.32 4.55 -10.49
C THR A 265 -8.54 5.83 -10.79
N THR A 266 -8.75 6.86 -9.97
CA THR A 266 -7.92 8.06 -9.92
C THR A 266 -7.52 8.33 -8.47
N VAL A 267 -6.23 8.57 -8.26
CA VAL A 267 -5.64 8.70 -6.92
C VAL A 267 -5.76 10.14 -6.42
N GLN A 268 -6.36 10.33 -5.24
CA GLN A 268 -6.50 11.62 -4.56
C GLN A 268 -5.86 11.60 -3.17
N GLY A 269 -5.40 12.76 -2.68
CA GLY A 269 -4.97 12.87 -1.28
C GLY A 269 -3.90 13.92 -0.95
N ARG A 270 -3.75 14.14 0.35
CA ARG A 270 -2.74 15.00 0.99
C ARG A 270 -1.97 14.20 2.03
N ARG A 271 -0.66 14.35 1.99
CA ARG A 271 0.25 13.69 2.91
C ARG A 271 0.01 14.06 4.38
N THR A 272 0.11 13.10 5.28
CA THR A 272 0.08 13.26 6.74
C THR A 272 1.19 14.19 7.25
N PRO A 273 0.94 15.02 8.30
CA PRO A 273 1.94 15.94 8.84
C PRO A 273 3.23 15.24 9.24
N ILE A 274 4.37 15.89 8.94
CA ILE A 274 5.73 15.34 9.15
C ILE A 274 5.94 14.74 10.54
N PRO A 275 5.59 15.41 11.66
CA PRO A 275 5.89 14.88 12.99
C PRO A 275 5.14 13.58 13.28
N ILE A 276 3.89 13.48 12.80
CA ILE A 276 3.05 12.29 12.96
C ILE A 276 3.65 11.13 12.16
N SER A 277 3.98 11.35 10.88
CA SER A 277 4.63 10.34 10.05
C SER A 277 5.96 9.86 10.65
N ALA A 278 6.81 10.78 11.11
CA ALA A 278 8.10 10.43 11.70
C ALA A 278 7.96 9.56 12.96
N ARG A 279 6.96 9.85 13.80
CA ARG A 279 6.64 9.04 14.99
C ARG A 279 6.27 7.60 14.61
N HIS A 280 5.39 7.41 13.64
CA HIS A 280 4.96 6.07 13.21
C HIS A 280 6.13 5.26 12.62
N TYR A 281 6.99 5.90 11.82
CA TYR A 281 8.22 5.26 11.35
C TYR A 281 9.16 4.83 12.48
N ALA A 282 9.32 5.66 13.52
CA ALA A 282 10.13 5.31 14.68
C ALA A 282 9.56 4.11 15.45
N ILE A 283 8.24 4.06 15.63
CA ILE A 283 7.53 2.94 16.26
C ILE A 283 7.74 1.66 15.45
N GLY A 284 7.51 1.68 14.13
CA GLY A 284 7.73 0.52 13.25
C GLY A 284 9.19 0.04 13.27
N ALA A 285 10.16 0.95 13.26
CA ALA A 285 11.58 0.61 13.38
C ALA A 285 11.92 -0.05 14.73
N ALA A 286 11.32 0.44 15.83
CA ALA A 286 11.50 -0.13 17.17
C ALA A 286 10.88 -1.53 17.28
N ARG A 287 9.62 -1.71 16.82
CA ARG A 287 8.92 -3.01 16.77
C ARG A 287 9.76 -4.04 16.01
N LYS A 288 10.25 -3.67 14.83
CA LYS A 288 11.10 -4.53 13.99
C LYS A 288 12.41 -4.90 14.67
N SER A 289 13.08 -3.93 15.30
CA SER A 289 14.31 -4.17 16.04
C SER A 289 14.08 -5.12 17.22
N GLY A 290 12.97 -4.96 17.94
CA GLY A 290 12.55 -5.86 19.01
C GLY A 290 12.27 -7.27 18.52
N TYR A 291 11.57 -7.42 17.38
CA TYR A 291 11.31 -8.73 16.76
C TYR A 291 12.61 -9.47 16.39
N TYR A 292 13.55 -8.81 15.72
CA TYR A 292 14.84 -9.44 15.39
C TYR A 292 15.73 -9.68 16.60
N ALA A 293 15.67 -8.83 17.63
CA ALA A 293 16.33 -9.08 18.90
C ALA A 293 15.75 -10.33 19.59
N LYS A 294 14.42 -10.52 19.57
CA LYS A 294 13.73 -11.70 20.10
C LYS A 294 14.10 -12.97 19.33
N ILE A 295 14.11 -12.92 18.00
CA ILE A 295 14.54 -14.07 17.17
C ILE A 295 16.02 -14.38 17.38
N GLY A 296 16.88 -13.36 17.42
CA GLY A 296 18.31 -13.54 17.71
C GLY A 296 18.53 -14.15 19.09
N ALA A 297 17.75 -13.71 20.09
CA ALA A 297 17.82 -14.25 21.44
C ALA A 297 17.38 -15.72 21.53
N LEU A 298 16.28 -16.08 20.85
CA LEU A 298 15.80 -17.45 20.76
C LEU A 298 16.76 -18.37 20.01
N ARG A 299 17.44 -17.86 18.96
CA ARG A 299 18.43 -18.62 18.18
C ARG A 299 19.80 -18.73 18.83
N SER A 300 20.11 -17.91 19.83
CA SER A 300 21.45 -17.88 20.43
C SER A 300 21.40 -17.48 21.91
N GLY A 301 21.10 -18.45 22.77
CA GLY A 301 20.91 -18.24 24.22
C GLY A 301 22.07 -17.53 24.96
N LYS A 302 23.28 -17.47 24.39
CA LYS A 302 24.43 -16.69 24.92
C LYS A 302 24.70 -15.37 24.20
N ALA A 303 24.43 -15.23 22.89
CA ALA A 303 24.68 -13.98 22.16
C ALA A 303 23.58 -12.92 22.38
N ALA A 304 22.38 -13.36 22.78
CA ALA A 304 21.23 -12.54 23.17
C ALA A 304 21.57 -11.41 24.16
N LYS A 305 22.32 -11.73 25.22
CA LYS A 305 22.58 -10.84 26.35
C LYS A 305 23.55 -9.70 25.99
N ALA A 306 24.54 -10.00 25.14
CA ALA A 306 25.48 -9.01 24.62
C ALA A 306 24.80 -8.06 23.60
N GLY A 307 23.98 -8.61 22.70
CA GLY A 307 23.24 -7.84 21.71
C GLY A 307 22.20 -6.89 22.33
N ALA A 308 21.51 -7.30 23.39
CA ALA A 308 20.56 -6.46 24.12
C ALA A 308 21.25 -5.26 24.81
N MET A 309 22.40 -5.47 25.45
CA MET A 309 23.16 -4.37 26.08
C MET A 309 23.69 -3.37 25.04
N LEU A 310 24.20 -3.84 23.90
CA LEU A 310 24.66 -2.98 22.81
C LEU A 310 23.52 -2.16 22.21
N SER A 311 22.35 -2.77 22.01
CA SER A 311 21.15 -2.11 21.49
C SER A 311 20.64 -1.02 22.45
N ALA A 312 20.62 -1.29 23.76
CA ALA A 312 20.25 -0.30 24.78
C ALA A 312 21.22 0.88 24.82
N LYS A 313 22.52 0.63 24.68
CA LYS A 313 23.55 1.67 24.64
C LYS A 313 23.44 2.54 23.39
N ALA A 314 23.17 1.93 22.24
CA ALA A 314 22.91 2.63 20.98
C ALA A 314 21.63 3.50 21.05
N ALA A 315 20.53 2.96 21.60
CA ALA A 315 19.29 3.70 21.78
C ALA A 315 19.45 4.90 22.71
N LYS A 316 20.16 4.75 23.84
CA LYS A 316 20.47 5.85 24.76
C LYS A 316 21.31 6.94 24.10
N THR A 317 22.27 6.53 23.26
CA THR A 317 23.13 7.48 22.54
C THR A 317 22.33 8.22 21.47
N GLY A 318 21.47 7.52 20.73
CA GLY A 318 20.55 8.12 19.75
C GLY A 318 19.60 9.14 20.38
N ALA A 319 19.01 8.83 21.54
CA ALA A 319 18.13 9.75 22.27
C ALA A 319 18.85 11.02 22.77
N LEU A 320 20.12 10.90 23.16
CA LEU A 320 20.93 12.06 23.57
C LEU A 320 21.29 12.96 22.39
N VAL A 321 21.61 12.36 21.23
CA VAL A 321 21.92 13.11 20.00
C VAL A 321 20.68 13.80 19.44
N SER A 322 19.53 13.12 19.40
CA SER A 322 18.26 13.72 18.96
C SER A 322 17.81 14.86 19.89
N GLY A 323 17.96 14.68 21.20
CA GLY A 323 17.65 15.72 22.19
C GLY A 323 18.53 16.96 22.05
N ARG A 324 19.81 16.79 21.70
CA ARG A 324 20.71 17.91 21.38
C ARG A 324 20.28 18.62 20.09
N ALA A 325 20.01 17.89 19.01
CA ALA A 325 19.58 18.45 17.74
C ALA A 325 18.26 19.23 17.84
N ALA A 326 17.29 18.74 18.63
CA ALA A 326 16.03 19.43 18.91
C ALA A 326 16.25 20.77 19.65
N LYS A 327 17.13 20.80 20.66
CA LYS A 327 17.49 22.03 21.37
C LYS A 327 18.16 23.05 20.45
N THR A 328 19.08 22.61 19.59
CA THR A 328 19.74 23.50 18.62
C THR A 328 18.75 24.09 17.62
N SER A 329 17.81 23.27 17.14
CA SER A 329 16.77 23.70 16.19
C SER A 329 15.81 24.72 16.81
N ALA A 330 15.44 24.55 18.09
CA ALA A 330 14.61 25.51 18.82
C ALA A 330 15.31 26.88 19.02
N VAL A 331 16.62 26.87 19.31
CA VAL A 331 17.42 28.10 19.47
C VAL A 331 17.60 28.83 18.13
N LEU A 332 17.77 28.10 17.03
CA LEU A 332 17.80 28.70 15.69
C LEU A 332 16.44 29.30 15.32
N GLY A 333 15.34 28.57 15.56
CA GLY A 333 13.98 29.04 15.30
C GLY A 333 13.64 30.34 16.04
N SER A 334 14.00 30.46 17.32
CA SER A 334 13.76 31.67 18.10
C SER A 334 14.58 32.87 17.61
N ARG A 335 15.81 32.63 17.15
CA ARG A 335 16.66 33.67 16.54
C ARG A 335 16.10 34.17 15.21
N TYR A 336 15.62 33.28 14.35
CA TYR A 336 14.99 33.68 13.08
C TYR A 336 13.68 34.44 13.30
N ALA A 337 12.87 34.04 14.30
CA ALA A 337 11.66 34.76 14.67
C ALA A 337 11.97 36.19 15.18
N ALA A 338 13.00 36.35 16.00
CA ALA A 338 13.43 37.67 16.50
C ALA A 338 13.93 38.58 15.36
N VAL A 339 14.73 38.05 14.42
CA VAL A 339 15.19 38.81 13.25
C VAL A 339 14.02 39.18 12.33
N GLY A 340 13.05 38.28 12.17
CA GLY A 340 11.81 38.55 11.42
C GLY A 340 11.00 39.69 12.03
N ALA A 341 10.82 39.69 13.36
CA ALA A 341 10.07 40.72 14.09
C ALA A 341 10.72 42.12 14.00
N VAL A 342 12.05 42.20 14.03
CA VAL A 342 12.77 43.47 13.85
C VAL A 342 12.63 44.01 12.42
N ARG A 343 12.62 43.12 11.41
CA ARG A 343 12.41 43.51 10.01
C ARG A 343 10.98 44.01 9.76
N THR A 344 9.96 43.35 10.31
CA THR A 344 8.56 43.80 10.18
C THR A 344 8.31 45.11 10.92
N ALA A 345 8.87 45.30 12.11
CA ALA A 345 8.77 46.58 12.83
C ALA A 345 9.37 47.75 12.02
N ARG A 346 10.50 47.52 11.33
CA ARG A 346 11.17 48.52 10.49
C ARG A 346 10.44 48.81 9.17
N LEU A 347 9.70 47.84 8.65
CA LEU A 347 8.82 48.01 7.48
C LEU A 347 7.56 48.81 7.86
N LEU A 348 6.98 48.54 9.03
CA LEU A 348 5.80 49.24 9.53
C LEU A 348 6.10 50.70 9.92
N SER A 349 7.30 50.99 10.44
CA SER A 349 7.70 52.38 10.74
C SER A 349 7.87 53.27 9.50
N ASN A 350 8.05 52.68 8.31
CA ASN A 350 8.18 53.41 7.05
C ASN A 350 6.85 53.64 6.33
N LEU A 351 5.73 53.12 6.86
CA LEU A 351 4.40 53.21 6.25
C LEU A 351 3.45 54.19 6.95
N SER A 352 3.95 55.01 7.89
CA SER A 352 3.09 55.99 8.59
C SER A 352 2.80 57.22 7.70
N PRO A 353 1.54 57.50 7.33
CA PRO A 353 1.20 58.61 6.44
C PRO A 353 1.28 59.96 7.18
N HIS A 354 1.95 60.94 6.57
CA HIS A 354 1.96 62.34 7.02
C HIS A 354 0.54 62.90 7.05
N SER A 355 0.03 63.23 8.25
CA SER A 355 -1.14 64.08 8.43
C SER A 355 -0.79 65.52 8.08
N ARG A 356 -1.27 66.00 6.93
CA ARG A 356 -1.47 67.44 6.68
C ARG A 356 -2.90 67.79 7.06
N SER A 357 -3.06 68.85 7.82
CA SER A 357 -4.34 69.45 8.21
C SER A 357 -4.23 70.97 8.13
N PRO A 358 -5.36 71.66 7.97
CA PRO A 358 -6.16 71.77 6.76
C PRO A 358 -5.67 72.89 5.83
#